data_AF-A0A9X2IY68-F1
#
_entry.id   AF-A0A9X2IY68-F1
#
_cell.length_a   1.000
_cell.length_b   1.000
_cell.length_c   1.000
_cell.angle_alpha   90.00
_cell.angle_beta   90.00
_cell.angle_gamma   90.00
#
_symmetry.space_group_name_H-M   'P 1'
#
loop_
_entity.id
_entity.type
_entity.pdbx_description
1 polymer ?
#
loop_
_entity_poly.entity_id
_entity_poly.type
_entity_poly.pdbx_seq_one_letter_code
_entity_poly.pdbx_strand_id
1 'polypeptide(L)'
;MLMDTQLAEQALALDDDTDHAPTPDGYSLDTYLLLTIIDGLQGVQAAVIAAAGADPPRVEPMPRPVTAVERVREERRLRTMQELIDVFTASAPSDVGTGAEDE
;
A
#
# COMPACT_ATOMS: atom_id res chain seq x y z
N MET A 1 3.19 -15.79 -16.70
CA MET A 1 2.72 -14.58 -16.00
C MET A 1 1.22 -14.34 -16.13
N LEU A 2 0.64 -14.19 -17.32
CA LEU A 2 -0.80 -13.88 -17.44
C LEU A 2 -1.71 -15.04 -16.95
N MET A 3 -1.31 -16.29 -17.17
CA MET A 3 -1.98 -17.48 -16.61
C MET A 3 -1.84 -17.58 -15.08
N ASP A 4 -0.68 -17.24 -14.52
CA ASP A 4 -0.43 -17.33 -13.07
C ASP A 4 -1.31 -16.36 -12.29
N THR A 5 -1.54 -15.16 -12.84
CA THR A 5 -2.46 -14.16 -12.27
C THR A 5 -3.90 -14.64 -12.29
N GLN A 6 -4.37 -15.23 -13.40
CA GLN A 6 -5.75 -15.75 -13.50
C GLN A 6 -6.01 -16.88 -12.50
N LEU A 7 -5.03 -17.76 -12.31
CA LEU A 7 -5.12 -18.85 -11.35
C LEU A 7 -5.14 -18.32 -9.90
N ALA A 8 -4.35 -17.29 -9.61
CA ALA A 8 -4.33 -16.61 -8.32
C ALA A 8 -5.64 -15.87 -8.02
N GLU A 9 -6.24 -15.20 -9.01
CA GLU A 9 -7.54 -14.54 -8.89
C GLU A 9 -8.66 -15.54 -8.59
N GLN A 10 -8.60 -16.72 -9.22
CA GLN A 10 -9.56 -17.80 -9.00
C GLN A 10 -9.39 -18.42 -7.61
N ALA A 11 -8.15 -18.63 -7.15
CA ALA A 11 -7.87 -19.10 -5.80
C ALA A 11 -8.41 -18.12 -4.74
N LEU A 12 -8.17 -16.81 -4.90
CA LEU A 12 -8.70 -15.76 -4.00
C LEU A 12 -10.22 -15.62 -4.03
N ALA A 13 -10.89 -16.07 -5.09
CA ALA A 13 -12.35 -16.06 -5.17
C ALA A 13 -12.98 -17.28 -4.49
N LEU A 14 -12.19 -18.34 -4.26
CA LEU A 14 -12.60 -19.58 -3.60
C LEU A 14 -12.24 -19.60 -2.11
N ASP A 15 -11.13 -18.97 -1.73
CA ASP A 15 -10.68 -18.80 -0.34
C ASP A 15 -11.12 -17.44 0.22
N ASP A 16 -12.31 -17.41 0.84
CA ASP A 16 -12.80 -16.24 1.59
C ASP A 16 -12.23 -16.20 3.03
N ASP A 17 -11.51 -17.24 3.49
CA ASP A 17 -11.25 -17.45 4.94
C ASP A 17 -9.92 -18.16 5.32
N THR A 18 -8.89 -18.15 4.48
CA THR A 18 -7.64 -18.88 4.83
C THR A 18 -6.50 -17.96 5.25
N ASP A 19 -6.24 -17.97 6.56
CA ASP A 19 -5.05 -17.47 7.26
C ASP A 19 -3.71 -18.11 6.80
N HIS A 20 -3.73 -19.01 5.81
CA HIS A 20 -2.60 -19.86 5.42
C HIS A 20 -2.29 -19.77 3.92
N ALA A 21 -2.36 -18.56 3.34
CA ALA A 21 -1.87 -18.35 1.98
C ALA A 21 -0.42 -18.85 1.87
N PRO A 22 -0.05 -19.55 0.78
CA PRO A 22 1.31 -20.04 0.62
C PRO A 22 2.28 -18.87 0.63
N THR A 23 3.17 -18.87 1.61
CA THR A 23 4.27 -17.90 1.73
C THR A 23 5.53 -18.47 1.07
N PRO A 24 6.41 -17.61 0.52
CA PRO A 24 7.69 -18.05 0.00
C PRO A 24 8.55 -18.74 1.08
N ASP A 25 9.29 -19.78 0.69
CA ASP A 25 10.14 -20.53 1.62
C ASP A 25 11.09 -19.61 2.40
N GLY A 26 11.08 -19.76 3.72
CA GLY A 26 11.90 -18.95 4.64
C GLY A 26 11.30 -17.58 5.00
N TYR A 27 10.17 -17.18 4.41
CA TYR A 27 9.44 -15.97 4.76
C TYR A 27 8.15 -16.34 5.50
N SER A 28 8.29 -16.65 6.78
CA SER A 28 7.13 -16.82 7.66
C SER A 28 6.37 -15.50 7.84
N LEU A 29 5.12 -15.58 8.30
CA LEU A 29 4.32 -14.41 8.67
C LEU A 29 5.10 -13.46 9.61
N ASP A 30 5.77 -14.00 10.62
CA ASP A 30 6.57 -13.23 11.56
C ASP A 30 7.68 -12.42 10.86
N THR A 31 8.31 -13.01 9.85
CA THR A 31 9.34 -12.34 9.05
C THR A 31 8.73 -11.16 8.29
N TYR A 32 7.58 -11.33 7.66
CA TYR A 32 6.88 -10.23 6.98
C TYR A 32 6.43 -9.13 7.94
N LEU A 33 5.94 -9.49 9.14
CA LEU A 33 5.55 -8.51 10.14
C LEU A 33 6.74 -7.69 10.64
N LEU A 34 7.87 -8.33 10.91
CA LEU A 34 9.10 -7.64 11.30
C LEU A 34 9.60 -6.70 10.20
N LEU A 35 9.60 -7.15 8.95
CA LEU A 35 9.96 -6.31 7.79
C LEU A 35 9.03 -5.10 7.66
N THR A 36 7.72 -5.30 7.86
CA THR A 36 6.73 -4.21 7.83
C THR A 36 6.98 -3.17 8.93
N ILE A 37 7.36 -3.62 10.13
CA ILE A 37 7.71 -2.72 11.22
C ILE A 37 8.97 -1.91 10.88
N ILE A 38 9.98 -2.54 10.27
CA ILE A 38 11.21 -1.87 9.85
C ILE A 38 10.92 -0.79 8.80
N ASP A 39 10.14 -1.12 7.76
CA ASP A 39 9.73 -0.17 6.72
C ASP A 39 8.98 1.03 7.35
N GLY A 40 8.08 0.77 8.29
CA GLY A 40 7.34 1.80 9.03
C GLY A 40 8.25 2.71 9.86
N LEU A 41 9.23 2.14 10.56
CA LEU A 41 10.21 2.91 11.34
C LEU A 41 11.06 3.82 10.45
N GLN A 42 11.47 3.34 9.27
CA GLN A 42 12.20 4.17 8.30
C GLN A 42 11.35 5.33 7.80
N GLY A 43 10.05 5.10 7.53
CA GLY A 43 9.11 6.16 7.18
C GLY A 43 8.95 7.22 8.28
N VAL A 44 8.84 6.80 9.54
CA VAL A 44 8.77 7.71 10.69
C VAL A 44 10.05 8.53 10.81
N GLN A 45 11.23 7.91 10.64
CA GLN A 45 12.51 8.63 10.66
C GLN A 45 12.59 9.69 9.54
N ALA A 46 12.16 9.33 8.32
CA ALA A 46 12.08 10.27 7.21
C ALA A 46 11.14 11.44 7.52
N ALA A 47 9.97 11.19 8.11
CA ALA A 47 9.04 12.24 8.51
C ALA A 47 9.64 13.19 9.56
N VAL A 48 10.39 12.67 10.53
CA VAL A 48 11.09 13.49 11.54
C VAL A 48 12.18 14.35 10.90
N ILE A 49 12.96 13.81 9.96
CA ILE A 49 13.99 14.55 9.23
C ILE A 49 13.35 15.69 8.41
N ALA A 50 12.26 15.41 7.70
CA ALA A 50 11.52 16.41 6.93
C ALA A 50 10.95 17.52 7.83
N ALA A 51 10.39 17.16 8.99
CA ALA A 51 9.87 18.13 9.95
C ALA A 51 10.95 19.06 10.53
N ALA A 52 12.20 18.60 10.59
CA ALA A 52 13.35 19.40 10.97
C ALA A 52 13.87 20.33 9.84
N GLY A 53 13.25 20.31 8.66
CA GLY A 53 13.63 21.13 7.52
C GLY A 53 14.80 20.58 6.69
N ALA A 54 15.18 19.31 6.92
CA ALA A 54 16.18 18.61 6.12
C ALA A 54 15.52 17.72 5.06
N ASP A 55 16.29 17.31 4.05
CA ASP A 55 15.80 16.42 2.99
C ASP A 55 15.92 14.95 3.46
N PRO A 56 14.80 14.22 3.65
CA PRO A 56 14.86 12.84 4.11
C PRO A 56 15.37 11.89 3.02
N PRO A 57 16.06 10.80 3.40
CA PRO A 57 16.42 9.75 2.45
C PRO A 57 15.16 9.11 1.87
N ARG A 58 15.22 8.71 0.60
CA ARG A 58 14.13 7.96 -0.04
C ARG A 58 14.01 6.59 0.63
N VAL A 59 12.93 6.40 1.39
CA VAL A 59 12.61 5.11 2.01
C VAL A 59 11.96 4.23 0.96
N GLU A 60 12.72 3.27 0.45
CA GLU A 60 12.19 2.19 -0.39
C GLU A 60 12.04 0.95 0.49
N PRO A 61 10.83 0.34 0.55
CA PRO A 61 10.62 -0.87 1.32
C PRO A 61 11.61 -1.96 0.89
N MET A 62 12.07 -2.76 1.85
CA MET A 62 13.03 -3.81 1.52
C MET A 62 12.41 -4.82 0.53
N PRO A 63 13.15 -5.25 -0.52
CA PRO A 63 12.61 -6.16 -1.51
C PRO A 63 12.27 -7.49 -0.85
N ARG A 64 11.00 -7.87 -0.93
CA ARG A 64 10.47 -9.12 -0.37
C ARG A 64 9.98 -10.04 -1.50
N PRO A 65 10.25 -11.35 -1.42
CA PRO A 65 9.62 -12.29 -2.34
C PRO A 65 8.11 -12.24 -2.12
N VAL A 66 7.36 -12.28 -3.22
CA VAL A 66 5.90 -12.22 -3.20
C VAL A 66 5.34 -13.32 -4.10
N THR A 67 4.34 -14.02 -3.62
CA THR A 67 3.62 -15.00 -4.44
C THR A 67 2.63 -14.30 -5.37
N ALA A 68 2.20 -15.01 -6.43
CA ALA A 68 1.20 -14.48 -7.35
C ALA A 68 -0.12 -14.12 -6.65
N VAL A 69 -0.50 -14.89 -5.63
CA VAL A 69 -1.68 -14.66 -4.79
C VAL A 69 -1.53 -13.39 -3.96
N GLU A 70 -0.39 -13.22 -3.30
CA GLU A 70 -0.11 -12.01 -2.50
C GLU A 70 -0.14 -10.74 -3.36
N ARG A 71 0.41 -10.79 -4.57
CA ARG A 71 0.40 -9.67 -5.50
C ARG A 71 -1.02 -9.27 -5.90
N VAL A 72 -1.86 -10.24 -6.30
CA VAL A 72 -3.26 -9.98 -6.67
C VAL A 72 -4.06 -9.45 -5.47
N ARG A 73 -3.80 -9.99 -4.27
CA ARG A 73 -4.44 -9.52 -3.03
C ARG A 73 -4.10 -8.06 -2.74
N GLU A 74 -2.83 -7.67 -2.83
CA GLU A 74 -2.42 -6.28 -2.61
C GLU A 74 -2.95 -5.34 -3.70
N GLU A 75 -2.96 -5.76 -4.97
CA GLU A 75 -3.56 -4.97 -6.06
C GLU A 75 -5.05 -4.70 -5.83
N ARG A 76 -5.81 -5.70 -5.35
CA ARG A 76 -7.21 -5.51 -4.95
C ARG A 76 -7.33 -4.52 -3.78
N ARG A 77 -6.48 -4.67 -2.76
CA ARG A 77 -6.47 -3.80 -1.58
C ARG A 77 -6.21 -2.33 -1.94
N LEU A 78 -5.19 -2.08 -2.77
CA LEU A 78 -4.84 -0.75 -3.25
C LEU A 78 -5.97 -0.13 -4.08
N ARG A 79 -6.61 -0.93 -4.95
CA ARG A 79 -7.76 -0.48 -5.74
C ARG A 79 -8.93 -0.04 -4.84
N THR A 80 -9.28 -0.86 -3.84
CA THR A 80 -10.33 -0.53 -2.88
C THR A 80 -9.99 0.72 -2.06
N MET A 81 -8.73 0.89 -1.63
CA MET A 81 -8.32 2.12 -0.94
C MET A 81 -8.42 3.36 -1.84
N GLN A 82 -8.03 3.24 -3.12
CA GLN A 82 -8.17 4.33 -4.07
C GLN A 82 -9.65 4.69 -4.31
N GLU A 83 -10.52 3.69 -4.48
CA GLU A 83 -11.97 3.90 -4.61
C GLU A 83 -12.54 4.64 -3.39
N LEU A 84 -12.10 4.31 -2.17
CA LEU A 84 -12.49 5.03 -0.97
C LEU A 84 -12.00 6.48 -1.00
N ILE A 85 -10.74 6.71 -1.35
CA ILE A 85 -10.19 8.07 -1.50
C ILE A 85 -11.01 8.87 -2.50
N ASP A 86 -11.34 8.30 -3.66
CA ASP A 86 -12.11 8.97 -4.70
C ASP A 86 -13.51 9.34 -4.19
N VAL A 87 -14.20 8.46 -3.47
CA VAL A 87 -15.50 8.75 -2.84
C VAL A 87 -15.41 9.93 -1.86
N PHE A 88 -14.38 9.96 -1.02
CA PHE A 88 -14.25 10.99 0.03
C PHE A 88 -13.67 12.32 -0.51
N THR A 89 -12.86 12.30 -1.56
CA THR A 89 -12.25 13.49 -2.16
C THR A 89 -13.11 14.11 -3.25
N ALA A 90 -13.95 13.35 -3.94
CA ALA A 90 -14.93 13.88 -4.90
C ALA A 90 -15.98 14.80 -4.24
N SER A 91 -16.11 14.77 -2.91
CA SER A 91 -17.02 15.63 -2.15
C SER A 91 -16.36 16.88 -1.55
N ALA A 92 -15.06 17.13 -1.75
CA ALA A 92 -14.46 18.39 -1.34
C ALA A 92 -14.90 19.49 -2.32
N PRO A 93 -15.74 20.46 -1.94
CA PRO A 93 -16.01 21.60 -2.80
C PRO A 93 -14.68 22.31 -3.04
N SER A 94 -14.32 22.47 -4.31
CA SER A 94 -13.29 23.39 -4.75
C SER A 94 -13.79 24.81 -4.51
N ASP A 95 -13.85 25.23 -3.25
CA ASP A 95 -14.13 26.61 -2.85
C ASP A 95 -12.93 27.18 -2.10
N VAL A 96 -11.85 27.34 -2.86
CA VAL A 96 -10.84 28.35 -2.59
C VAL A 96 -10.69 29.14 -3.90
N GLY A 97 -11.79 29.76 -4.31
CA GLY A 97 -11.80 30.87 -5.24
C GLY A 97 -11.38 32.13 -4.51
N THR A 98 -10.10 32.47 -4.66
CA THR A 98 -9.45 33.77 -4.46
C THR A 98 -10.40 34.94 -4.16
N GLY A 99 -10.27 35.49 -2.95
CA GLY A 99 -10.62 36.87 -2.70
C GLY A 99 -9.62 37.82 -3.36
N ALA A 100 -10.14 38.99 -3.75
CA ALA A 100 -9.48 40.16 -4.33
C ALA A 100 -9.31 40.17 -5.86
N GLU A 101 -10.11 41.00 -6.53
CA GLU A 101 -9.67 42.20 -7.27
C GLU A 101 -10.90 43.01 -7.74
N ASP A 102 -10.92 44.31 -7.37
CA ASP A 102 -11.60 45.50 -7.96
C ASP A 102 -13.10 45.41 -8.35
N GLU A 103 -14.01 46.30 -7.92
CA GLU A 103 -14.04 47.77 -8.08
C GLU A 103 -15.09 48.43 -7.16
#